data_AF-A0A3P7NLN8-F1
#
_entry.id   AF-A0A3P7NLN8-F1
#
_cell.length_a   1.000
_cell.length_b   1.000
_cell.length_c   1.000
_cell.angle_alpha   90.00
_cell.angle_beta   90.00
_cell.angle_gamma   90.00
#
_symmetry.space_group_name_H-M   'P 1'
#
loop_
_entity.id
_entity.type
_entity.pdbx_description
1 polymer ?
#
loop_
_entity_poly.entity_id
_entity_poly.type
_entity_poly.pdbx_seq_one_letter_code
_entity_poly.pdbx_strand_id
1 'polypeptide(L)' 'MSWQVDSLKEPYDYDSIMHYAQRIYQNGKMIEEVRPKDPNAKIGQREKLSEGDIQQANKLYSCPCKYN' A
#
# COMPACT_ATOMS: atom_id res chain seq x y z
N MET A 1 8.60 -2.49 -24.72
CA MET A 1 8.19 -2.93 -23.36
C MET A 1 8.45 -1.78 -22.41
N SER A 2 7.42 -1.20 -21.80
CA SER A 2 7.56 -0.14 -20.80
C SER A 2 7.48 -0.75 -19.41
N TRP A 3 8.49 -0.54 -18.57
CA TRP A 3 8.52 -0.97 -17.17
C TRP A 3 7.75 -0.04 -16.23
N GLN A 4 6.73 0.64 -16.77
CA GLN A 4 5.97 1.63 -16.03
C GLN A 4 4.86 0.93 -15.27
N VAL A 5 4.76 1.22 -13.97
CA VAL A 5 3.65 0.78 -13.14
C VAL A 5 2.43 1.65 -13.48
N ASP A 6 1.28 1.01 -13.70
CA ASP A 6 -0.01 1.68 -13.82
C ASP A 6 -0.76 1.57 -12.48
N SER A 7 -1.11 2.71 -11.87
CA SER A 7 -1.85 2.72 -10.60
C SER A 7 -3.36 2.53 -10.79
N LEU A 8 -3.86 2.48 -12.03
CA LEU A 8 -5.29 2.37 -12.35
C LEU A 8 -6.13 3.49 -11.70
N LYS A 9 -5.53 4.68 -11.62
CA LYS A 9 -6.07 5.90 -11.00
C LYS A 9 -6.31 5.79 -9.49
N GLU A 10 -5.78 4.77 -8.82
CA GLU A 10 -5.78 4.71 -7.35
C GLU A 10 -4.72 5.66 -6.78
N PRO A 11 -5.03 6.37 -5.67
CA PRO A 11 -4.06 7.21 -4.97
C PRO A 11 -2.99 6.36 -4.27
N TYR A 12 -1.91 7.01 -3.82
CA TYR A 12 -0.92 6.34 -2.97
C TYR A 12 -1.54 5.95 -1.63
N ASP A 13 -1.54 4.66 -1.33
CA ASP A 13 -2.18 4.11 -0.14
C ASP A 13 -1.16 3.80 0.95
N TYR A 14 -1.13 4.63 2.00
CA TYR A 14 -0.29 4.42 3.17
C TYR A 14 -0.70 3.19 4.00
N ASP A 15 -1.99 2.80 3.95
CA ASP A 15 -2.54 1.67 4.70
C ASP A 15 -2.50 0.35 3.92
N SER A 16 -2.02 0.38 2.67
CA SER A 16 -1.86 -0.83 1.84
C SER A 16 -1.05 -1.89 2.58
N ILE A 17 -1.48 -3.15 2.47
CA ILE A 17 -0.75 -4.30 3.03
C ILE A 17 0.65 -4.45 2.41
N MET A 18 0.83 -3.89 1.21
CA MET A 18 2.09 -3.87 0.47
C MET A 18 3.02 -2.73 0.92
N HIS A 19 2.54 -1.76 1.70
CA HIS A 19 3.37 -0.68 2.20
C HIS A 19 4.34 -1.20 3.27
N TYR A 20 5.61 -0.81 3.19
CA TYR A 20 6.61 -1.15 4.20
C TYR A 20 6.32 -0.46 5.53
N ALA A 21 6.76 -1.07 6.63
CA ALA A 21 6.70 -0.44 7.95
C ALA A 21 7.69 0.73 8.04
N GLN A 22 7.39 1.67 8.94
CA GLN A 22 8.24 2.83 9.21
C GLN A 22 9.65 2.42 9.64
N ARG A 23 9.72 1.37 10.46
CA ARG A 23 10.97 0.85 11.00
C ARG A 23 11.14 -0.61 10.66
N ILE A 24 12.37 -0.99 10.38
CA ILE A 24 12.78 -2.38 10.25
C ILE A 24 13.83 -2.72 11.31
N TYR A 25 13.96 -4.01 11.61
CA TYR A 25 15.01 -4.50 12.48
C TYR A 25 16.22 -4.92 11.64
N GLN A 26 17.33 -4.21 11.78
CA GLN A 26 18.57 -4.49 11.07
C GLN A 26 19.75 -4.49 12.06
N ASN A 27 20.60 -5.52 11.99
CA ASN A 27 21.82 -5.65 12.80
C ASN A 27 21.63 -5.40 14.30
N GLY A 28 20.55 -5.92 14.88
CA GLY A 28 20.30 -5.78 16.32
C GLY A 28 19.62 -4.48 16.73
N LYS A 29 19.21 -3.63 15.78
CA LYS A 29 18.65 -2.30 16.05
C LYS A 29 17.39 -2.05 15.22
N MET A 30 16.45 -1.31 15.81
CA MET A 30 15.32 -0.74 15.07
C MET A 30 15.80 0.53 14.36
N ILE A 31 15.71 0.55 13.04
CA ILE A 31 16.07 1.69 12.20
C ILE A 31 14.82 2.22 11.49
N GLU A 32 14.70 3.54 11.40
CA GLU A 32 13.65 4.19 10.59
C GLU A 32 14.15 4.32 9.15
N GLU A 33 13.44 3.69 8.22
CA GLU A 33 13.82 3.66 6.79
C GLU A 33 12.83 4.43 5.93
N VAL A 34 11.54 4.35 6.24
CA VAL A 34 10.48 4.97 5.45
C VAL A 34 9.77 6.00 6.30
N ARG A 35 9.76 7.25 5.84
CA ARG A 35 9.09 8.37 6.51
C ARG A 35 7.95 8.88 5.63
N PRO A 36 6.68 8.73 6.05
CA PRO A 36 5.54 9.31 5.34
C PRO A 36 5.66 10.83 5.19
N LYS A 37 5.14 11.36 4.09
CA LYS A 37 5.04 12.82 3.91
C LYS A 37 3.92 13.42 4.76
N ASP A 38 2.84 12.65 4.96
CA ASP A 38 1.81 12.98 5.94
C ASP A 38 2.26 12.52 7.33
N PRO A 39 2.50 13.44 8.30
CA PRO A 39 2.97 13.07 9.63
C PRO A 39 1.96 12.25 10.44
N ASN A 40 0.68 12.22 10.05
CA ASN A 40 -0.36 11.45 10.73
C ASN A 40 -0.59 10.07 10.11
N ALA A 41 0.04 9.77 8.96
CA ALA A 41 -0.12 8.49 8.30
C ALA A 41 0.54 7.37 9.11
N LYS A 42 -0.22 6.29 9.31
CA LYS A 42 0.30 5.02 9.83
C LYS A 42 0.63 4.13 8.64
N ILE A 43 1.77 3.44 8.70
CA ILE A 43 2.26 2.59 7.61
C ILE A 43 2.73 1.24 8.12
N GLY A 44 2.62 0.22 7.26
CA GLY A 44 3.16 -1.13 7.53
C GLY A 44 2.22 -2.08 8.25
N GLN A 45 0.91 -1.84 8.23
CA GLN A 45 -0.06 -2.79 8.78
C GLN A 45 0.00 -4.13 8.05
N ARG A 46 -0.30 -5.23 8.76
CA ARG A 46 -0.35 -6.60 8.22
C ARG A 46 -1.61 -7.35 8.69
N GLU A 47 -2.65 -6.62 9.05
CA GLU A 47 -3.88 -7.17 9.63
C GLU A 47 -4.89 -7.55 8.56
N LYS A 48 -5.07 -6.70 7.54
CA LYS A 48 -6.07 -6.88 6.48
C LYS A 48 -5.67 -6.14 5.20
N LEU A 49 -6.40 -6.39 4.11
CA LEU A 49 -6.33 -5.56 2.91
C LEU A 49 -6.96 -4.19 3.20
N SER A 50 -6.33 -3.13 2.70
CA SER A 50 -6.93 -1.80 2.70
C SER A 50 -8.05 -1.70 1.66
N GLU A 51 -8.84 -0.62 1.72
CA GLU A 51 -9.81 -0.33 0.67
C GLU A 51 -9.13 -0.09 -0.68
N GLY A 52 -7.95 0.57 -0.68
CA GLY A 52 -7.15 0.81 -1.88
C GLY A 52 -6.64 -0.49 -2.51
N ASP A 53 -6.14 -1.43 -1.71
CA ASP A 53 -5.69 -2.75 -2.18
C ASP A 53 -6.83 -3.48 -2.92
N ILE A 54 -8.02 -3.51 -2.31
CA ILE A 54 -9.20 -4.18 -2.86
C ILE A 54 -9.64 -3.51 -4.16
N GLN A 55 -9.72 -2.17 -4.20
CA GLN A 55 -10.13 -1.43 -5.38
C GLN A 55 -9.13 -1.58 -6.54
N GLN A 56 -7.83 -1.46 -6.26
CA GLN A 56 -6.80 -1.60 -7.27
C GLN A 56 -6.77 -3.01 -7.86
N ALA A 57 -6.85 -4.05 -7.02
CA ALA A 57 -6.90 -5.43 -7.47
C ALA A 57 -8.14 -5.70 -8.32
N ASN A 58 -9.31 -5.22 -7.90
CA ASN A 58 -10.55 -5.37 -8.67
C ASN A 58 -10.47 -4.69 -10.05
N LYS A 59 -9.87 -3.50 -10.14
CA LYS A 59 -9.61 -2.82 -11.41
C LYS A 59 -8.65 -3.61 -12.28
N LEU A 60 -7.55 -4.10 -11.70
CA LEU A 60 -6.50 -4.85 -12.42
C LEU A 60 -7.07 -6.12 -13.06
N TYR A 61 -7.93 -6.84 -12.34
CA TYR A 61 -8.54 -8.10 -12.81
C TYR A 61 -9.91 -7.91 -13.47
N SER A 62 -10.38 -6.66 -13.65
CA SER A 62 -11.70 -6.36 -14.21
C SER A 62 -12.83 -7.12 -13.50
N CYS A 63 -12.75 -7.20 -12.17
CA CYS A 63 -13.75 -7.86 -11.35
C CYS A 63 -15.13 -7.22 -11.55
N PRO A 64 -16.22 -8.00 -11.53
CA PRO A 64 -17.57 -7.44 -11.62
C PRO A 64 -17.82 -6.49 -10.44
N CYS A 65 -18.24 -5.26 -10.73
CA CYS A 65 -18.75 -4.36 -9.70
C CYS A 65 -19.97 -5.04 -9.05
N LYS A 66 -19.87 -5.37 -7.76
CA LYS A 66 -21.07 -5.66 -6.98
C LYS A 66 -21.77 -4.33 -6.76
N TYR A 67 -22.67 -3.98 -7.67
CA TYR A 67 -23.64 -2.92 -7.43
C TYR A 67 -24.40 -3.26 -6.15
N ASN A 68 -24.36 -2.35 -5.18
CA ASN A 68 -25.45 -2.17 -4.23
C ASN A 68 -26.18 -0.91 -4.65
#